data_AF-A0A535CWM6-F1
#
_entry.id   AF-A0A535CWM6-F1
#
_cell.length_a   1.000
_cell.length_b   1.000
_cell.length_c   1.000
_cell.angle_alpha   90.00
_cell.angle_beta   90.00
_cell.angle_gamma   90.00
#
_symmetry.space_group_name_H-M   'P 1'
#
loop_
_entity.id
_entity.type
_entity.pdbx_description
1 polymer ?
#
loop_
_entity_poly.entity_id
_entity_poly.type
_entity_poly.pdbx_seq_one_letter_code
_entity_poly.pdbx_strand_id
1 'polypeptide(L)'
;MRDGFLTWTQVAPAAAPFLDRVLGDLQAHTVWSDGHSTVDEMAAAASERAYRYLLVTDHSKGLPVANGLDEERMRSSWGELEAASAGRSIRLLRGIEMNIDL
;
A
#
# COMPACT_ATOMS: atom_id res chain seq x y z
N MET A 1 7.83 -14.65 -25.86
CA MET A 1 7.74 -14.81 -24.39
C MET A 1 9.17 -14.89 -23.87
N ARG A 2 9.52 -14.29 -22.73
CA ARG A 2 10.86 -14.44 -22.15
C ARG A 2 10.95 -15.81 -21.47
N ASP A 3 12.00 -16.56 -21.74
CA ASP A 3 12.22 -17.86 -21.08
C ASP A 3 12.33 -17.68 -19.57
N GLY A 4 11.70 -18.60 -18.82
CA GLY A 4 11.67 -18.57 -17.35
C GLY A 4 10.58 -17.70 -16.73
N PHE A 5 9.70 -17.06 -17.52
CA PHE A 5 8.61 -16.22 -17.00
C PHE A 5 7.25 -16.77 -17.38
N LEU A 6 6.28 -16.66 -16.45
CA LEU A 6 4.88 -16.90 -16.73
C LEU A 6 4.26 -15.64 -17.34
N THR A 7 3.42 -15.82 -18.36
CA THR A 7 2.55 -14.76 -18.86
C THR A 7 1.29 -14.64 -18.03
N TRP A 8 0.62 -13.49 -18.16
CA TRP A 8 -0.68 -13.28 -17.53
C TRP A 8 -1.70 -14.37 -17.92
N THR A 9 -1.73 -14.80 -19.18
CA THR A 9 -2.62 -15.88 -19.63
C THR A 9 -2.37 -17.21 -18.89
N GLN A 10 -1.14 -17.45 -18.44
CA GLN A 10 -0.79 -18.62 -17.63
C GLN A 10 -1.11 -18.44 -16.14
N VAL A 11 -0.96 -17.21 -15.61
CA VAL A 11 -1.17 -16.90 -14.19
C VAL A 11 -2.65 -16.70 -13.86
N ALA A 12 -3.40 -15.98 -14.69
CA ALA A 12 -4.77 -15.57 -14.39
C ALA A 12 -5.71 -16.74 -14.04
N PRO A 13 -5.68 -17.89 -14.75
CA PRO A 13 -6.51 -19.04 -14.36
C PRO A 13 -6.14 -19.61 -13.00
N ALA A 14 -4.86 -19.60 -12.63
CA ALA A 14 -4.39 -20.09 -11.33
C ALA A 14 -4.72 -19.12 -10.19
N ALA A 15 -4.74 -17.81 -10.46
CA ALA A 15 -5.09 -16.79 -9.48
C ALA A 15 -6.61 -16.63 -9.28
N ALA A 16 -7.42 -16.89 -10.32
CA ALA A 16 -8.87 -16.65 -10.32
C ALA A 16 -9.62 -17.19 -9.08
N PRO A 17 -9.35 -18.40 -8.55
CA PRO A 17 -10.04 -18.91 -7.36
C PRO A 17 -9.81 -18.09 -6.07
N PHE A 18 -8.80 -17.22 -6.06
CA PHE A 18 -8.39 -16.44 -4.91
C PHE A 18 -8.77 -14.96 -5.01
N LEU A 19 -9.03 -14.42 -6.21
CA LEU A 19 -9.23 -12.98 -6.42
C LEU A 19 -10.42 -12.45 -5.59
N ASP A 20 -11.54 -13.18 -5.57
CA ASP A 20 -12.73 -12.79 -4.79
C ASP A 20 -12.54 -12.92 -3.26
N ARG A 21 -11.43 -13.52 -2.83
CA ARG A 21 -11.08 -13.68 -1.41
C ARG A 21 -10.09 -12.63 -0.92
N VAL A 22 -9.58 -11.77 -1.81
CA VAL A 22 -8.69 -10.67 -1.43
C VAL A 22 -9.49 -9.63 -0.67
N LEU A 23 -9.12 -9.40 0.59
CA LEU A 23 -9.80 -8.45 1.46
C LEU A 23 -9.08 -7.09 1.54
N GLY A 24 -7.89 -6.98 0.96
CA GLY A 24 -7.06 -5.78 1.08
C GLY A 24 -5.67 -5.98 0.48
N ASP A 25 -4.96 -4.87 0.35
CA ASP A 25 -3.55 -4.84 -0.02
C ASP A 25 -2.70 -4.57 1.23
N LEU A 26 -1.53 -5.20 1.29
CA LEU A 26 -0.63 -5.19 2.44
C LEU A 26 0.69 -4.47 2.17
N GLN A 27 0.89 -3.89 0.98
CA GLN A 27 2.06 -3.04 0.72
C GLN A 27 1.71 -1.98 -0.31
N ALA A 28 1.70 -0.71 0.12
CA ALA A 28 1.32 0.40 -0.73
C ALA A 28 1.97 1.70 -0.25
N HIS A 29 2.46 2.51 -1.18
CA HIS A 29 3.14 3.76 -0.88
C HIS A 29 2.28 4.95 -1.29
N THR A 30 2.47 6.06 -0.60
CA THR A 30 1.79 7.32 -0.86
C THR A 30 2.80 8.39 -1.26
N VAL A 31 2.32 9.60 -1.56
CA VAL A 31 3.17 10.77 -1.78
C VAL A 31 4.04 11.14 -0.56
N TRP A 32 3.85 10.49 0.60
CA TRP A 32 4.73 10.66 1.75
C TRP A 32 6.14 10.11 1.50
N SER A 33 6.29 9.07 0.68
CA SER A 33 7.59 8.54 0.24
C SER A 33 7.73 8.58 -1.29
N ASP A 34 7.64 7.44 -1.98
CA ASP A 34 7.84 7.28 -3.43
C ASP A 34 6.55 6.93 -4.20
N GLY A 35 5.40 6.93 -3.52
CA GLY A 35 4.10 6.76 -4.15
C GLY A 35 3.62 8.01 -4.89
N HIS A 36 2.61 7.84 -5.74
CA HIS A 36 2.04 8.93 -6.55
C HIS A 36 0.66 9.40 -6.09
N SER A 37 0.04 8.70 -5.14
CA SER A 37 -1.31 9.00 -4.66
C SER A 37 -1.28 9.49 -3.22
N THR A 38 -2.15 10.45 -2.93
CA THR A 38 -2.41 10.91 -1.56
C THR A 38 -3.11 9.81 -0.75
N VAL A 39 -3.10 9.95 0.58
CA VAL A 39 -3.79 9.03 1.48
C VAL A 39 -5.29 8.93 1.15
N ASP A 40 -5.95 10.06 0.84
CA ASP A 40 -7.39 10.07 0.54
C ASP A 40 -7.72 9.38 -0.78
N GLU A 41 -6.90 9.59 -1.82
CA GLU A 41 -7.03 8.90 -3.10
C GLU A 41 -6.86 7.38 -2.94
N MET A 42 -5.88 6.94 -2.13
CA MET A 42 -5.68 5.53 -1.82
C MET A 42 -6.88 4.93 -1.07
N ALA A 43 -7.45 5.67 -0.12
CA ALA A 43 -8.64 5.25 0.62
C ALA A 43 -9.87 5.12 -0.29
N ALA A 44 -10.06 6.07 -1.21
CA ALA A 44 -11.12 6.04 -2.20
C ALA A 44 -10.97 4.82 -3.13
N ALA A 45 -9.78 4.65 -3.71
CA ALA A 45 -9.48 3.54 -4.63
C ALA A 45 -9.61 2.16 -3.97
N ALA A 46 -9.27 2.03 -2.69
CA ALA A 46 -9.46 0.80 -1.92
C ALA A 46 -10.94 0.53 -1.61
N SER A 47 -11.71 1.59 -1.32
CA SER A 47 -13.16 1.50 -1.10
C SER A 47 -13.89 1.03 -2.37
N GLU A 48 -13.52 1.54 -3.55
CA GLU A 48 -14.05 1.11 -4.85
C GLU A 48 -13.77 -0.35 -5.16
N ARG A 49 -12.64 -0.88 -4.68
CA ARG A 49 -12.27 -2.30 -4.79
C ARG A 49 -12.97 -3.19 -3.76
N ALA A 50 -13.84 -2.62 -2.93
CA ALA A 50 -14.50 -3.30 -1.81
C ALA A 50 -13.51 -3.98 -0.83
N TYR A 51 -12.29 -3.44 -0.71
CA TYR A 51 -11.36 -3.87 0.31
C TYR A 51 -11.90 -3.53 1.70
N ARG A 52 -11.57 -4.38 2.66
CA ARG A 52 -11.81 -4.16 4.09
C ARG A 52 -10.66 -3.41 4.75
N TYR A 53 -9.45 -3.56 4.21
CA TYR A 53 -8.29 -2.84 4.69
C TYR A 53 -7.27 -2.53 3.60
N LEU A 54 -6.43 -1.54 3.86
CA LEU A 54 -5.24 -1.22 3.07
C LEU A 54 -4.11 -0.88 4.03
N LEU A 55 -2.97 -1.58 3.94
CA LEU A 55 -1.76 -1.22 4.69
C LEU A 55 -0.93 -0.23 3.88
N VAL A 56 -0.70 0.95 4.46
CA VAL A 56 0.23 1.93 3.90
C VAL A 56 1.61 1.72 4.53
N THR A 57 2.62 1.53 3.70
CA THR A 57 3.97 1.09 4.05
C THR A 57 5.03 2.01 3.45
N ASP A 58 4.84 3.33 3.52
CA ASP A 58 5.84 4.29 3.05
C ASP A 58 7.26 3.97 3.59
N HIS A 59 8.29 4.28 2.81
CA HIS A 59 9.67 3.93 3.17
C HIS A 59 10.16 4.64 4.44
N SER A 60 10.92 3.93 5.28
CA SER A 60 11.69 4.57 6.36
C SER A 60 12.87 5.37 5.81
N LYS A 61 13.38 6.32 6.60
CA LYS A 61 14.70 6.92 6.36
C LYS A 61 15.77 5.83 6.13
N GLY A 62 16.72 6.07 5.24
CA GLY A 62 17.81 5.14 4.91
C GLY A 62 18.02 4.93 3.42
N LEU A 63 16.96 5.01 2.61
CA LEU A 63 17.06 4.92 1.15
C LEU A 63 17.09 6.33 0.53
N PRO A 64 18.21 6.79 -0.08
CA PRO A 64 18.35 8.17 -0.57
C PRO A 64 17.34 8.57 -1.65
N VAL A 65 16.80 7.61 -2.38
CA VAL A 65 15.93 7.83 -3.54
C VAL A 65 14.45 7.93 -3.16
N ALA A 66 14.03 7.37 -2.02
CA ALA A 66 12.62 7.21 -1.67
C ALA A 66 12.03 8.32 -0.77
N ASN A 67 12.79 9.39 -0.48
CA ASN A 67 12.36 10.45 0.45
C ASN A 67 11.77 9.90 1.77
N GLY A 68 12.42 8.86 2.32
CA GLY A 68 11.90 8.08 3.44
C GLY A 68 11.54 8.92 4.67
N LEU A 69 10.53 8.47 5.41
CA LEU A 69 10.00 9.17 6.55
C LEU A 69 10.91 8.98 7.77
N ASP A 70 11.17 10.08 8.47
CA ASP A 70 11.61 10.04 9.86
C ASP A 70 10.43 9.81 10.81
N GLU A 71 10.72 9.73 12.10
CA GLU A 71 9.74 9.44 13.14
C GLU A 71 8.65 10.52 13.26
N GLU A 72 8.95 11.78 12.95
CA GLU A 72 7.99 12.87 13.03
C GLU A 72 7.04 12.83 11.84
N ARG A 73 7.58 12.74 10.62
CA ARG A 73 6.80 12.60 9.38
C ARG A 73 5.92 11.35 9.43
N MET A 74 6.42 10.25 9.97
CA MET A 74 5.65 9.02 10.17
C MET A 74 4.40 9.27 11.04
N ARG A 75 4.55 9.93 12.19
CA ARG A 75 3.39 10.24 13.06
C ARG A 75 2.38 11.16 12.37
N SER A 76 2.85 12.13 11.58
CA SER A 76 1.98 13.02 10.80
C SER A 76 1.18 12.23 9.75
N SER A 77 1.85 11.35 8.99
CA SER A 77 1.18 10.49 8.01
C SER A 77 0.11 9.59 8.65
N TRP A 78 0.37 9.06 9.85
CA TRP A 78 -0.60 8.26 10.59
C TRP A 78 -1.84 9.04 11.02
N GLY A 79 -1.69 10.33 11.33
CA GLY A 79 -2.83 11.22 11.57
C GLY A 79 -3.72 11.34 10.34
N GLU A 80 -3.12 11.47 9.15
CA GLU A 80 -3.86 11.49 7.88
C GLU A 80 -4.55 10.16 7.58
N LEU A 81 -3.88 9.02 7.84
CA LEU A 81 -4.48 7.68 7.67
C LEU A 81 -5.74 7.52 8.53
N GLU A 82 -5.70 7.94 9.79
CA GLU A 82 -6.87 7.89 10.66
C GLU A 82 -7.99 8.80 10.18
N ALA A 83 -7.66 10.04 9.80
CA ALA A 83 -8.64 10.99 9.29
C ALA A 83 -9.30 10.48 8.00
N ALA A 84 -8.53 9.90 7.08
CA ALA A 84 -9.03 9.34 5.84
C ALA A 84 -9.83 8.05 6.04
N SER A 85 -9.48 7.24 7.05
CA SER A 85 -10.24 6.05 7.41
C SER A 85 -11.57 6.40 8.10
N ALA A 86 -11.65 7.53 8.79
CA ALA A 86 -12.84 7.96 9.51
C ALA A 86 -14.03 8.17 8.56
N GLY A 87 -15.14 7.48 8.83
CA GLY A 87 -16.35 7.60 8.01
C GLY A 87 -16.35 6.77 6.73
N ARG A 88 -15.30 6.00 6.43
CA ARG A 88 -15.26 5.04 5.32
C ARG A 88 -15.43 3.61 5.82
N SER A 89 -15.84 2.71 4.92
CA SER A 89 -15.91 1.26 5.21
C SER A 89 -14.52 0.60 5.21
N ILE A 90 -13.55 1.21 4.53
CA ILE A 90 -12.16 0.77 4.48
C ILE A 90 -11.43 1.15 5.77
N ARG A 91 -10.65 0.21 6.31
CA ARG A 91 -9.67 0.50 7.37
C ARG A 91 -8.29 0.74 6.79
N LEU A 92 -7.75 1.94 6.93
CA LEU A 92 -6.34 2.17 6.64
C LEU A 92 -5.49 1.70 7.82
N LEU A 93 -4.48 0.87 7.52
CA LEU A 93 -3.54 0.34 8.49
C LEU A 93 -2.23 1.12 8.39
N ARG A 94 -1.62 1.32 9.56
CA ARG A 94 -0.37 2.05 9.73
C ARG A 94 0.80 1.07 9.62
N GLY A 95 1.62 1.22 8.59
CA GLY A 95 2.82 0.44 8.37
C GLY A 95 4.02 1.33 8.05
N ILE A 96 5.15 0.69 7.79
CA ILE A 96 6.38 1.30 7.29
C ILE A 96 7.16 0.21 6.55
N GLU A 97 7.69 0.52 5.38
CA GLU A 97 8.72 -0.32 4.75
C GLU A 97 10.08 0.04 5.36
N MET A 98 10.50 -0.73 6.36
CA MET A 98 11.70 -0.47 7.14
C MET A 98 12.95 -0.98 6.42
N ASN A 99 13.91 -0.08 6.20
CA ASN A 99 15.26 -0.47 5.79
C ASN A 99 15.99 -1.19 6.93
N ILE A 100 16.62 -2.32 6.62
CA ILE A 100 17.47 -3.08 7.55
C ILE A 100 18.89 -3.01 7.03
N ASP A 101 19.75 -2.26 7.73
CA ASP A 101 21.17 -2.21 7.42
C ASP A 101 21.84 -3.51 7.90
N LEU A 102 22.73 -4.06 7.07
CA LEU A 102 23.56 -5.25 7.37
C LEU A 102 25.00 -4.85 7.63
#